data_AF-A0AAV0Y864-F1
#
_entry.id   AF-A0AAV0Y864-F1
#
_cell.length_a   1.000
_cell.length_b   1.000
_cell.length_c   1.000
_cell.angle_alpha   90.00
_cell.angle_beta   90.00
_cell.angle_gamma   90.00
#
_symmetry.space_group_name_H-M   'P 1'
#
loop_
_entity.id
_entity.type
_entity.pdbx_description
1 polymer ?
#
loop_
_entity_poly.entity_id
_entity_poly.type
_entity_poly.pdbx_seq_one_letter_code
_entity_poly.pdbx_strand_id
1 'polypeptide(L)'
;MVINCDICKEEFSTKSSLTRYLLNKHNVTSETKKKVISKCLSCKDKTFSKKKMLIEHLNTQHGMCIKEETMHFSSVSGTTMT
;
A
#
# COMPACT_ATOMS: atom_id res chain seq x y z
N MET A 1 -1.27 14.38 -16.40
CA MET A 1 -0.76 13.20 -17.13
C MET A 1 -1.97 12.39 -17.58
N VAL A 2 -2.15 12.22 -18.89
CA VAL A 2 -3.22 11.37 -19.44
C VAL A 2 -2.70 9.93 -19.46
N ILE A 3 -3.55 8.97 -19.12
CA ILE A 3 -3.23 7.55 -19.16
C ILE A 3 -4.22 6.90 -20.12
N ASN A 4 -3.69 6.29 -21.17
CA ASN A 4 -4.43 5.66 -22.24
C ASN A 4 -4.58 4.14 -21.98
N CYS A 5 -5.71 3.58 -22.38
CA CYS A 5 -5.87 2.14 -22.45
C CYS A 5 -5.16 1.59 -23.69
N ASP A 6 -4.29 0.60 -23.54
CA ASP A 6 -3.57 0.06 -24.70
C ASP A 6 -4.43 -0.73 -25.67
N ILE A 7 -5.57 -1.25 -25.21
CA ILE A 7 -6.49 -2.11 -25.96
C ILE A 7 -7.39 -1.29 -26.90
N CYS A 8 -7.91 -0.15 -26.42
CA CYS A 8 -8.91 0.65 -27.14
C CYS A 8 -8.56 2.13 -27.26
N LYS A 9 -7.42 2.56 -26.73
CA LYS A 9 -6.91 3.94 -26.75
C LYS A 9 -7.78 4.99 -26.05
N GLU A 10 -8.75 4.57 -25.24
CA GLU A 10 -9.56 5.47 -24.41
C GLU A 10 -8.70 6.13 -23.32
N GLU A 11 -8.96 7.41 -23.05
CA GLU A 11 -8.13 8.25 -22.18
C GLU A 11 -8.71 8.42 -20.77
N PHE A 12 -7.83 8.41 -19.77
CA PHE A 12 -8.20 8.54 -18.38
C PHE A 12 -7.32 9.55 -17.66
N SER A 13 -7.93 10.33 -16.77
CA SER A 13 -7.23 11.29 -15.91
C SER A 13 -6.56 10.65 -14.69
N THR A 14 -6.90 9.39 -14.35
CA THR A 14 -6.32 8.68 -13.20
C THR A 14 -6.11 7.18 -13.47
N LYS A 15 -5.11 6.60 -12.80
CA LYS A 15 -4.82 5.16 -12.88
C LYS A 15 -5.97 4.30 -12.33
N SER A 16 -6.66 4.80 -11.30
CA SER A 16 -7.81 4.12 -10.71
C SER A 16 -8.96 3.98 -11.70
N SER A 17 -9.24 5.04 -12.47
CA SER A 17 -10.26 5.04 -13.52
C SER A 17 -9.92 4.03 -14.61
N LEU A 18 -8.68 4.05 -15.12
CA LEU A 18 -8.22 3.09 -16.12
C LEU A 18 -8.28 1.64 -15.59
N THR A 19 -7.88 1.40 -14.34
CA THR A 19 -7.89 0.05 -13.75
C THR A 19 -9.32 -0.51 -13.69
N ARG A 20 -10.29 0.30 -13.24
CA ARG A 20 -11.71 -0.09 -13.22
C ARG A 20 -12.25 -0.31 -14.63
N TYR A 21 -11.84 0.53 -15.57
CA TYR A 21 -12.21 0.41 -16.97
C TYR A 21 -11.73 -0.92 -17.57
N LEU A 22 -10.44 -1.24 -17.38
CA LEU A 22 -9.82 -2.49 -17.83
C LEU A 22 -10.53 -3.72 -17.26
N LEU A 23 -10.90 -3.68 -15.98
CA LEU A 23 -11.69 -4.75 -15.37
C LEU A 23 -13.06 -4.90 -16.03
N ASN A 24 -13.81 -3.81 -16.20
CA ASN A 24 -15.21 -3.87 -16.63
C ASN A 24 -15.38 -4.09 -18.14
N LYS A 25 -14.48 -3.54 -18.95
CA LYS A 25 -14.58 -3.57 -20.42
C LYS A 25 -13.73 -4.65 -21.06
N HIS A 26 -12.59 -4.96 -20.45
CA HIS A 26 -11.60 -5.89 -21.01
C HIS A 26 -11.38 -7.12 -20.14
N ASN A 27 -12.08 -7.25 -19.00
CA ASN A 27 -11.91 -8.34 -18.02
C ASN A 27 -10.45 -8.52 -17.56
N VAL A 28 -9.66 -7.44 -17.59
CA VAL A 28 -8.27 -7.46 -17.16
C VAL A 28 -8.21 -7.16 -15.66
N THR A 29 -7.83 -8.15 -14.87
CA THR A 29 -7.57 -8.00 -13.43
C THR A 29 -6.11 -7.69 -13.18
N SER A 30 -5.83 -6.82 -12.21
CA SER A 30 -4.46 -6.62 -11.74
C SER A 30 -4.19 -7.57 -10.57
N GLU A 31 -3.36 -8.58 -10.80
CA GLU A 31 -3.04 -9.62 -9.81
C GLU A 31 -2.18 -9.09 -8.63
N THR A 32 -1.68 -7.85 -8.72
CA THR A 32 -0.51 -7.42 -7.95
C THR A 32 -0.80 -6.65 -6.65
N LYS A 33 -2.02 -6.64 -6.13
CA LYS A 33 -2.27 -6.07 -4.79
C LYS A 33 -2.74 -7.14 -3.83
N LYS A 34 -1.80 -7.97 -3.38
CA LYS A 34 -1.96 -8.74 -2.15
C LYS A 34 -2.31 -7.74 -1.06
N LYS A 35 -3.59 -7.68 -0.67
CA LYS A 35 -4.11 -6.72 0.28
C LYS A 35 -3.43 -7.00 1.61
N VAL A 36 -2.38 -6.24 1.93
CA VAL A 36 -1.71 -6.37 3.23
C VAL A 36 -2.69 -5.87 4.28
N ILE A 37 -3.27 -6.81 5.00
CA ILE A 37 -4.15 -6.53 6.13
C ILE A 37 -3.24 -6.45 7.36
N SER A 38 -3.14 -5.26 7.94
CA SER A 38 -2.36 -5.03 9.16
C SER A 38 -3.26 -5.24 10.38
N LYS A 39 -2.79 -6.00 11.37
CA LYS A 39 -3.53 -6.28 12.60
C LYS A 39 -3.02 -5.39 13.74
N CYS A 40 -3.90 -4.99 14.65
CA CYS A 40 -3.45 -4.48 15.95
C CYS A 40 -3.08 -5.67 16.82
N LEU A 41 -1.90 -5.65 17.46
CA LEU A 41 -1.48 -6.74 18.35
C LEU A 41 -2.16 -6.67 19.72
N SER A 42 -2.62 -5.49 20.12
CA SER A 42 -3.32 -5.26 21.39
C SER A 42 -4.81 -5.56 21.31
N CYS A 43 -5.38 -5.65 20.10
CA CYS A 43 -6.79 -5.97 19.88
C CYS A 43 -6.93 -7.27 19.09
N LYS A 44 -7.63 -8.26 19.66
CA LYS A 44 -7.81 -9.58 19.02
C LYS A 44 -8.52 -9.51 17.66
N ASP A 45 -9.47 -8.57 17.51
CA ASP A 45 -10.40 -8.56 16.37
C ASP A 45 -10.25 -7.32 15.46
N LYS A 46 -9.20 -6.50 15.65
CA LYS A 46 -9.01 -5.28 14.86
C LYS A 46 -7.97 -5.49 13.74
N THR A 47 -8.46 -5.41 12.52
CA THR A 47 -7.66 -5.50 11.30
C THR A 47 -7.95 -4.31 10.39
N PHE A 48 -6.92 -3.87 9.64
CA PHE A 48 -6.94 -2.64 8.88
C PHE A 48 -6.44 -2.88 7.46
N SER A 49 -7.16 -2.32 6.48
CA SER A 49 -6.82 -2.43 5.06
C SER A 49 -5.78 -1.39 4.60
N LYS A 50 -5.42 -0.44 5.46
CA LYS A 50 -4.49 0.66 5.18
C LYS A 50 -3.62 0.95 6.41
N LYS A 51 -2.32 1.21 6.22
CA LYS A 51 -1.36 1.59 7.28
C LYS A 51 -1.86 2.78 8.12
N LYS A 52 -2.36 3.84 7.48
CA LYS A 52 -2.89 5.04 8.15
C LYS A 52 -3.98 4.71 9.19
N MET A 53 -4.88 3.79 8.86
CA MET A 53 -6.00 3.43 9.74
C MET A 53 -5.51 2.68 10.98
N LEU A 54 -4.50 1.83 10.84
CA LEU A 54 -3.86 1.18 11.98
C LEU A 54 -3.17 2.22 12.87
N ILE A 55 -2.39 3.16 12.30
CA ILE A 55 -1.69 4.19 13.07
C ILE A 55 -2.68 5.07 13.84
N GLU A 56 -3.78 5.49 13.22
CA GLU A 56 -4.82 6.28 13.88
C GLU A 56 -5.49 5.50 15.03
N HIS A 57 -5.78 4.21 14.81
CA HIS A 57 -6.27 3.33 15.86
C HIS A 57 -5.28 3.21 17.02
N LEU A 58 -4.00 3.00 16.76
CA LEU A 58 -2.96 2.88 17.78
C LEU A 58 -2.81 4.19 18.58
N ASN A 59 -2.86 5.35 17.92
CA ASN A 59 -2.84 6.65 18.59
C ASN A 59 -4.06 6.86 19.49
N THR A 60 -5.26 6.61 18.99
CA THR A 60 -6.51 6.95 19.69
C THR A 60 -6.93 5.92 20.74
N GLN A 61 -6.67 4.64 20.51
CA GLN A 61 -7.13 3.54 21.38
C GLN A 61 -6.02 3.02 22.31
N HIS A 62 -4.76 3.23 21.95
CA HIS A 62 -3.61 2.73 22.73
C HIS A 62 -2.63 3.84 23.14
N GLY A 63 -2.89 5.11 22.79
CA GLY A 63 -2.01 6.22 23.12
C GLY A 63 -0.62 6.14 22.48
N MET A 64 -0.45 5.30 21.44
CA MET A 64 0.85 5.06 20.83
C MET A 64 1.12 6.07 19.72
N CYS A 65 2.07 6.98 19.95
CA CYS A 65 2.56 7.89 18.93
C CYS A 65 3.62 7.21 18.05
N ILE A 66 3.20 6.55 16.97
CA ILE A 66 4.13 5.99 15.99
C ILE A 66 4.61 7.12 15.08
N LYS A 67 5.81 7.62 15.38
CA LYS A 67 6.56 8.53 14.50
C LYS A 67 7.34 7.68 13.51
N GLU A 68 7.41 8.12 12.25
CA GLU A 68 8.15 7.40 11.22
C GLU A 68 9.65 7.59 11.49
N GLU A 69 10.28 6.61 12.15
CA GLU A 69 11.72 6.63 12.42
C GLU A 69 12.47 6.13 11.17
N THR A 70 13.17 7.06 10.51
CA THR A 70 14.05 6.76 9.38
C THR A 70 15.44 6.45 9.92
N MET A 71 15.86 5.18 9.86
CA MET A 71 17.24 4.81 10.19
C MET A 71 18.14 5.12 8.98
N HIS A 72 19.03 6.11 9.13
CA HIS A 72 20.03 6.45 8.11
C HIS A 72 21.34 5.72 8.42
N PHE A 73 21.66 4.71 7.62
CA PHE A 73 22.93 4.01 7.73
C PHE A 73 24.00 4.77 6.96
N SER A 74 24.99 5.32 7.67
CA SER A 74 26.05 6.15 7.10
C SER A 74 27.20 5.34 6.48
N SER A 75 27.34 4.07 6.84
CA SER A 75 28.25 3.12 6.20
C SER A 75 27.89 1.70 6.60
N VAL A 76 27.65 0.84 5.61
CA VAL A 76 27.52 -0.62 5.82
C VAL A 76 28.84 -1.24 5.39
N SER A 77 29.71 -1.54 6.34
CA SER A 77 30.93 -2.30 6.08
C SER A 77 30.58 -3.78 6.14
N GLY A 78 30.44 -4.42 4.98
CA GLY A 78 30.18 -5.86 4.90
C GLY A 78 31.44 -6.64 5.27
N THR A 79 31.40 -7.37 6.40
CA THR A 79 32.39 -8.40 6.70
C THR A 79 31.99 -9.68 5.96
N THR A 80 32.73 -10.03 4.92
CA THR A 80 32.66 -11.35 4.29
C THR A 80 33.20 -12.38 5.29
N MET A 81 32.35 -13.33 5.72
CA MET A 81 32.84 -14.52 6.42
C MET A 81 33.47 -15.47 5.39
N THR A 82 34.76 -15.70 5.54
CA THR A 82 35.54 -16.73 4.83
C THR A 82 35.36 -18.09 5.48
#